data_AF-A0A957J930-F1
#
_entry.id   AF-A0A957J930-F1
#
_cell.length_a   1.000
_cell.length_b   1.000
_cell.length_c   1.000
_cell.angle_alpha   90.00
_cell.angle_beta   90.00
_cell.angle_gamma   90.00
#
_symmetry.space_group_name_H-M   'P 1'
#
loop_
_entity.id
_entity.type
_entity.pdbx_description
1 polymer ?
#
loop_
_entity_poly.entity_id
_entity_poly.type
_entity_poly.pdbx_seq_one_letter_code
_entity_poly.pdbx_strand_id
1 'polypeptide(L)'
;MNSTRLARWFIYGLLIVAASAILWSIVNNTPAPSTIPISQLAQEIKNGEISELRISEDDREVTAFYKNGDPSTKAQISGASSLEEVLATYGVTSEQLEANQVVMVYEAPSSWGTVFSVLSLLLPLLLFGGIIYFFMRQTQGSSNQAMAFGKSRARMFNSDKPTVTFDDVAGSHEAKEELAEVVLFLREPERFINFGARIPKGV
;
A
#
# COMPACT_ATOMS: atom_id res chain seq x y z
N MET A 1 1.05 -27.15 -10.43
CA MET A 1 1.97 -26.51 -9.46
C MET A 1 1.14 -25.66 -8.51
N ASN A 2 1.16 -25.92 -7.20
CA ASN A 2 0.24 -25.30 -6.22
C ASN A 2 0.49 -23.78 -6.10
N SER A 3 -0.22 -23.00 -6.91
CA SER A 3 -0.15 -21.53 -6.97
C SER A 3 -0.43 -20.87 -5.62
N THR A 4 -1.20 -21.53 -4.74
CA THR A 4 -1.51 -21.04 -3.39
C THR A 4 -0.31 -21.10 -2.43
N ARG A 5 0.61 -22.05 -2.59
CA ARG A 5 1.84 -22.12 -1.79
C ARG A 5 2.84 -21.07 -2.28
N LEU A 6 3.03 -20.97 -3.60
CA LEU A 6 3.87 -19.96 -4.23
C LEU A 6 3.43 -18.53 -3.88
N ALA A 7 2.12 -18.26 -3.87
CA ALA A 7 1.58 -16.96 -3.47
C ALA A 7 1.89 -16.61 -2.01
N ARG A 8 1.84 -17.57 -1.08
CA ARG A 8 2.17 -17.34 0.35
C ARG A 8 3.66 -17.05 0.53
N TRP A 9 4.53 -17.80 -0.14
CA TRP A 9 5.98 -17.54 -0.11
C TRP A 9 6.33 -16.17 -0.70
N PHE A 10 5.64 -15.75 -1.75
CA PHE A 10 5.79 -14.41 -2.31
C PHE A 10 5.37 -13.31 -1.32
N ILE A 11 4.23 -13.49 -0.63
CA ILE A 11 3.74 -12.55 0.38
C ILE A 11 4.72 -12.44 1.57
N TYR A 12 5.24 -13.57 2.07
CA TYR A 12 6.22 -13.56 3.15
C TYR A 12 7.55 -12.91 2.72
N GLY A 13 8.01 -13.17 1.49
CA GLY A 13 9.19 -12.50 0.94
C GLY A 13 9.01 -10.99 0.87
N LEU A 14 7.86 -10.51 0.39
CA LEU A 14 7.55 -9.08 0.33
C LEU A 14 7.51 -8.44 1.73
N LEU A 15 6.91 -9.12 2.72
CA LEU A 15 6.89 -8.64 4.10
C LEU A 15 8.29 -8.54 4.72
N ILE A 16 9.18 -9.50 4.43
CA ILE A 16 10.57 -9.46 4.93
C ILE A 16 11.33 -8.31 4.29
N VAL A 17 11.16 -8.07 2.99
CA VAL A 17 11.80 -6.93 2.31
C VAL A 17 11.28 -5.61 2.87
N ALA A 18 9.97 -5.49 3.09
CA ALA A 18 9.38 -4.30 3.70
C ALA A 18 9.88 -4.06 5.13
N ALA A 19 9.94 -5.12 5.95
CA ALA A 19 10.48 -5.04 7.31
C ALA A 19 11.96 -4.66 7.31
N SER A 20 12.75 -5.22 6.39
CA SER A 20 14.16 -4.87 6.24
C SER A 20 14.35 -3.43 5.79
N ALA A 21 13.50 -2.91 4.90
CA ALA A 21 13.53 -1.50 4.47
C ALA A 21 13.16 -0.55 5.62
N ILE A 22 12.18 -0.91 6.46
CA ILE A 22 11.82 -0.16 7.65
C ILE A 22 12.95 -0.18 8.68
N LEU A 23 13.55 -1.34 8.94
CA LEU A 23 14.69 -1.47 9.85
C LEU A 23 15.89 -0.66 9.33
N TRP A 24 16.17 -0.71 8.03
CA TRP A 24 17.22 0.11 7.41
C TRP A 24 16.93 1.60 7.54
N SER A 25 15.68 2.03 7.35
CA SER A 25 15.29 3.43 7.57
C SER A 25 15.42 3.88 9.03
N ILE A 26 15.20 2.99 10.00
CA ILE A 26 15.36 3.30 11.43
C ILE A 26 16.84 3.42 11.78
N VAL A 27 17.68 2.52 11.26
CA VAL A 27 19.14 2.52 11.51
C VAL A 27 19.83 3.68 10.78
N ASN A 28 19.36 4.04 9.59
CA ASN A 28 19.93 5.09 8.77
C ASN A 28 19.18 6.43 8.89
N ASN A 29 18.48 6.67 10.00
CA ASN A 29 17.93 7.98 10.34
C ASN A 29 19.07 8.97 10.62
N THR A 30 19.74 9.43 9.56
CA THR A 30 20.64 10.59 9.63
C THR A 30 19.78 11.80 9.97
N PRO A 31 20.08 12.53 11.07
CA PRO A 31 19.40 13.78 11.38
C PRO A 31 19.38 14.67 10.14
N ALA A 32 18.22 15.23 9.83
CA ALA A 32 18.13 16.19 8.75
C ALA A 32 19.16 17.31 9.02
N PRO A 33 20.10 17.56 8.08
CA PRO A 33 21.15 18.53 8.30
C PRO A 33 20.52 19.90 8.57
N SER A 34 20.91 20.53 9.69
CA SER A 34 20.48 21.88 10.02
C SER A 34 20.96 22.86 8.94
N THR A 35 20.12 23.81 8.57
CA THR A 35 20.51 24.89 7.65
C THR A 35 21.05 26.08 8.45
N ILE A 36 22.32 26.43 8.27
CA ILE A 36 22.94 27.62 8.88
C ILE A 36 23.21 28.71 7.85
N PRO A 37 23.17 30.01 8.23
CA PRO A 37 23.60 31.09 7.36
C PRO A 37 25.11 31.04 7.10
N ILE A 38 25.54 31.49 5.92
CA ILE A 38 26.96 31.49 5.51
C ILE A 38 27.85 32.27 6.48
N SER A 39 27.33 33.34 7.08
CA SER A 39 28.05 34.12 8.08
C SER A 39 28.41 33.30 9.32
N GLN A 40 27.56 32.36 9.71
CA GLN A 40 27.82 31.46 10.84
C GLN A 40 28.84 30.39 10.43
N LEU A 41 28.71 29.83 9.21
CA LEU A 41 29.70 28.93 8.66
C LEU A 41 31.10 29.57 8.64
N ALA A 42 31.20 30.82 8.21
CA ALA A 42 32.47 31.55 8.17
C ALA A 42 33.09 31.74 9.57
N GLN A 43 32.27 31.91 10.62
CA GLN A 43 32.75 31.99 12.00
C GLN A 43 33.22 30.62 12.51
N GLU A 44 32.49 29.55 12.22
CA GLU A 44 32.83 28.19 12.64
C GLU A 44 34.12 27.69 11.95
N ILE A 45 34.35 28.10 10.70
CA ILE A 45 35.63 27.88 9.99
C ILE A 45 36.78 28.59 10.72
N LYS A 46 36.59 29.86 11.12
CA LYS A 46 37.60 30.64 11.86
C LYS A 46 37.91 30.04 13.22
N ASN A 47 36.89 29.50 13.89
CA ASN A 47 37.03 28.83 15.18
C ASN A 47 37.68 27.44 15.07
N GLY A 48 37.92 26.95 13.84
CA GLY A 48 38.61 25.69 13.58
C GLY A 48 37.77 24.44 13.85
N GLU A 49 36.44 24.59 13.96
CA GLU A 49 35.50 23.53 14.34
C GLU A 49 35.16 22.59 13.17
N ILE A 50 35.43 23.01 11.94
CA ILE A 50 35.12 22.29 10.70
C ILE A 50 36.32 21.46 10.23
N SER A 51 36.09 20.21 9.85
CA SER A 51 37.10 19.29 9.28
C SER A 51 37.00 19.16 7.76
N GLU A 52 35.78 19.08 7.23
CA GLU A 52 35.53 18.82 5.81
C GLU A 52 34.40 19.70 5.30
N LEU A 53 34.60 20.30 4.12
CA LEU A 53 33.58 21.01 3.38
C LEU A 53 33.30 20.24 2.10
N ARG A 54 32.08 19.77 1.94
CA ARG A 54 31.62 19.15 0.69
C ARG A 54 30.79 20.12 -0.11
N ILE A 55 31.26 20.44 -1.30
CA ILE A 55 30.60 21.36 -2.21
C ILE A 55 29.83 20.53 -3.25
N SER A 56 28.54 20.83 -3.39
CA SER A 56 27.72 20.30 -4.48
C SER A 56 28.12 20.97 -5.79
N GLU A 57 28.16 20.22 -6.91
CA GLU A 57 28.63 20.69 -8.23
C GLU A 57 27.94 21.97 -8.76
N ASP A 58 26.74 22.32 -8.25
CA ASP A 58 26.03 23.57 -8.60
C ASP A 58 26.49 24.78 -7.76
N ASP A 59 27.50 24.64 -6.89
CA ASP A 59 28.02 25.65 -5.94
C ASP A 59 26.94 26.29 -5.04
N ARG A 60 25.74 25.69 -4.97
CA ARG A 60 24.58 26.23 -4.25
C ARG A 60 24.41 25.66 -2.84
N GLU A 61 24.94 24.47 -2.60
CA GLU A 61 24.86 23.81 -1.29
C GLU A 61 26.25 23.37 -0.86
N VAL A 62 26.58 23.71 0.39
CA VAL A 62 27.82 23.29 1.04
C VAL A 62 27.46 22.55 2.32
N THR A 63 28.02 21.36 2.47
CA THR A 63 27.83 20.54 3.66
C THR A 63 29.12 20.59 4.48
N ALA A 64 29.04 21.11 5.70
CA ALA A 64 30.13 21.16 6.65
C ALA A 64 30.08 19.98 7.61
N PHE A 65 31.23 19.35 7.82
CA PHE A 65 31.44 18.29 8.80
C PHE A 65 32.31 18.81 9.94
N TYR A 66 31.88 18.59 11.18
CA TYR A 66 32.60 19.03 12.37
C TYR A 66 33.63 18.01 12.83
N LYS A 67 34.73 18.48 13.44
CA LYS A 67 35.79 17.63 14.01
C LYS A 67 35.30 16.73 15.16
N ASN A 68 34.23 17.12 15.85
CA ASN A 68 33.72 16.42 17.04
C ASN A 68 32.74 15.28 16.75
N GLY A 69 32.51 14.91 15.48
CA GLY A 69 31.61 13.81 15.11
C GLY A 69 30.11 14.14 15.22
N ASP A 70 29.78 15.42 15.40
CA ASP A 70 28.41 15.96 15.39
C ASP A 70 27.85 16.07 13.96
N PRO A 71 26.51 16.20 13.80
CA PRO A 71 25.86 16.02 12.51
C PRO A 71 26.34 17.04 11.47
N SER A 72 26.37 16.60 10.22
CA SER A 72 26.67 17.46 9.07
C SER A 72 25.68 18.62 9.01
N THR A 73 26.18 19.86 8.94
CA THR A 73 25.33 21.04 8.78
C THR A 73 25.38 21.48 7.32
N LYS A 74 24.23 21.86 6.76
CA LYS A 74 24.16 22.44 5.42
C LYS A 74 24.16 23.97 5.50
N ALA A 75 24.96 24.60 4.66
CA ALA A 75 24.89 26.02 4.39
C ALA A 75 24.52 26.23 2.93
N GLN A 76 23.57 27.11 2.68
CA GLN A 76 23.13 27.43 1.32
C GLN A 76 23.87 28.66 0.84
N ILE A 77 24.54 28.55 -0.32
CA ILE A 77 25.13 29.68 -1.00
C ILE A 77 24.05 30.33 -1.86
N SER A 78 23.80 31.62 -1.63
CA SER A 78 22.88 32.41 -2.44
C SER A 78 23.70 33.27 -3.40
N GLY A 79 23.86 32.84 -4.66
CA GLY A 79 24.52 33.64 -5.67
C GLY A 79 25.19 32.82 -6.78
N ALA A 80 25.79 33.53 -7.74
CA ALA A 80 26.57 32.97 -8.84
C ALA A 80 28.09 32.97 -8.55
N SER A 81 28.47 33.05 -7.26
CA SER A 81 29.86 33.19 -6.79
C SER A 81 30.30 31.90 -6.10
N SER A 82 31.56 31.53 -6.29
CA SER A 82 32.14 30.32 -5.69
C SER A 82 32.22 30.44 -4.16
N LEU A 83 32.22 29.30 -3.45
CA LEU A 83 32.27 29.26 -1.99
C LEU A 83 33.47 30.08 -1.45
N GLU A 84 34.61 30.02 -2.12
CA GLU A 84 35.84 30.70 -1.73
C GLU A 84 35.68 32.23 -1.79
N GLU A 85 34.99 32.76 -2.81
CA GLU A 85 34.71 34.19 -2.95
C GLU A 85 33.75 34.69 -1.86
N VAL A 86 32.72 33.90 -1.57
CA VAL A 86 31.75 34.24 -0.52
C VAL A 86 32.41 34.17 0.86
N LEU A 87 33.21 33.14 1.14
CA LEU A 87 33.96 33.02 2.39
C LEU A 87 34.99 34.15 2.55
N ALA A 88 35.66 34.55 1.47
CA ALA A 88 36.57 35.69 1.46
C ALA A 88 35.85 37.00 1.83
N THR A 89 34.61 37.18 1.38
CA THR A 89 33.77 38.34 1.74
C THR A 89 33.46 38.38 3.24
N TYR A 90 33.31 37.22 3.88
CA TYR A 90 33.16 37.10 5.34
C TYR A 90 34.51 37.04 6.09
N GLY A 91 35.61 37.31 5.39
CA GLY A 91 36.96 37.45 5.94
C GLY A 91 37.63 36.13 6.33
N VAL A 92 37.25 35.01 5.71
CA VAL A 92 37.97 33.74 5.79
C VAL A 92 39.03 33.76 4.70
N THR A 93 40.31 33.72 5.06
CA THR A 93 41.41 33.70 4.08
C THR A 93 41.77 32.26 3.72
N SER A 94 42.31 32.05 2.52
CA SER A 94 42.80 30.73 2.07
C SER A 94 43.82 30.12 3.04
N GLU A 95 44.62 30.97 3.70
CA GLU A 95 45.57 30.58 4.73
C GLU A 95 44.89 29.98 5.98
N GLN A 96 43.70 30.44 6.35
CA GLN A 96 42.94 29.89 7.49
C GLN A 96 42.31 28.54 7.14
N LEU A 97 41.92 28.34 5.89
CA LEU A 97 41.42 27.05 5.39
C LEU A 97 42.56 26.01 5.38
N GLU A 98 43.75 26.42 4.94
CA GLU A 98 44.95 25.58 4.97
C GLU A 98 45.44 25.31 6.40
N ALA A 99 45.47 26.32 7.27
CA ALA A 99 45.88 26.19 8.66
C ALA A 99 44.96 25.27 9.47
N ASN A 100 43.65 25.31 9.19
CA ASN A 100 42.67 24.45 9.85
C ASN A 100 42.48 23.08 9.18
N GLN A 101 43.25 22.79 8.12
CA GLN A 101 43.22 21.55 7.33
C GLN A 101 41.83 21.21 6.80
N VAL A 102 41.09 22.22 6.36
CA VAL A 102 39.74 22.01 5.82
C VAL A 102 39.86 21.37 4.45
N VAL A 103 39.44 20.11 4.33
CA VAL A 103 39.44 19.39 3.04
C VAL A 103 38.20 19.80 2.25
N MET A 104 38.40 20.37 1.07
CA MET A 104 37.32 20.66 0.13
C MET A 104 37.14 19.46 -0.83
N VAL A 105 35.97 18.84 -0.78
CA VAL A 105 35.61 17.71 -1.65
C VAL A 105 34.45 18.14 -2.52
N TYR A 106 34.65 18.09 -3.83
CA TYR A 106 33.58 18.27 -4.81
C TYR A 106 32.88 16.93 -5.00
N GLU A 107 31.61 16.84 -4.58
CA GLU A 107 30.83 15.62 -4.78
C GLU A 107 30.29 15.58 -6.21
N ALA A 108 30.73 14.58 -6.99
CA ALA A 108 30.15 14.30 -8.30
C ALA A 108 28.69 13.86 -8.14
N PRO A 109 27.79 14.24 -9.06
CA PRO A 109 26.38 13.89 -8.98
C PRO A 109 26.26 12.37 -9.02
N SER A 110 25.88 11.78 -7.89
CA SER A 110 25.69 10.34 -7.84
C SER A 110 24.50 9.98 -8.74
N SER A 111 24.78 9.38 -9.89
CA SER A 111 23.72 8.95 -10.82
C SER A 111 22.75 7.97 -10.13
N TRP A 112 23.27 7.21 -9.14
CA TRP A 112 22.48 6.38 -8.25
C TRP A 112 21.51 7.18 -7.37
N GLY A 113 21.88 8.36 -6.87
CA GLY A 113 20.99 9.23 -6.09
C GLY A 113 19.78 9.69 -6.90
N THR A 114 19.97 10.03 -8.18
CA THR A 114 18.86 10.35 -9.09
C THR A 114 17.95 9.14 -9.32
N VAL A 115 18.52 7.96 -9.55
CA VAL A 115 17.75 6.71 -9.71
C VAL A 115 16.96 6.38 -8.44
N PHE A 116 17.56 6.49 -7.26
CA PHE A 116 16.88 6.25 -5.98
C PHE A 116 15.80 7.29 -5.68
N SER A 117 16.01 8.55 -6.06
CA SER A 117 15.01 9.61 -5.93
C SER A 117 13.79 9.35 -6.82
N VAL A 118 14.03 9.03 -8.09
CA VAL A 118 12.97 8.67 -9.04
C VAL A 118 12.25 7.40 -8.60
N LEU A 119 12.99 6.38 -8.14
CA LEU A 119 12.40 5.14 -7.64
C LEU A 119 11.58 5.39 -6.37
N SER A 120 12.05 6.23 -5.44
CA SER A 120 11.29 6.59 -4.23
C SER A 120 9.98 7.32 -4.55
N LEU A 121 9.94 8.09 -5.65
CA LEU A 121 8.72 8.72 -6.13
C LEU A 121 7.78 7.72 -6.86
N LEU A 122 8.35 6.83 -7.68
CA LEU A 122 7.58 5.87 -8.48
C LEU A 122 7.11 4.66 -7.66
N LEU A 123 7.82 4.27 -6.60
CA LEU A 123 7.54 3.09 -5.81
C LEU A 123 6.16 3.15 -5.13
N PRO A 124 5.75 4.26 -4.46
CA PRO A 124 4.40 4.39 -3.92
C PRO A 124 3.32 4.33 -5.00
N LEU A 125 3.56 4.97 -6.16
CA LEU A 125 2.62 4.96 -7.29
C LEU A 125 2.43 3.55 -7.85
N LEU A 126 3.52 2.82 -8.06
CA LEU A 126 3.51 1.43 -8.54
C LEU A 126 2.89 0.49 -7.52
N LEU A 127 3.16 0.68 -6.23
CA LEU A 127 2.59 -0.14 -5.17
C LEU A 127 1.08 0.09 -5.06
N PHE A 128 0.63 1.35 -5.12
CA PHE A 128 -0.79 1.68 -5.12
C PHE A 128 -1.51 1.14 -6.37
N GLY A 129 -0.93 1.38 -7.56
CA GLY A 129 -1.44 0.83 -8.83
C GLY A 129 -1.45 -0.70 -8.85
N GLY A 130 -0.42 -1.33 -8.29
CA GLY A 130 -0.30 -2.79 -8.16
C GLY A 130 -1.36 -3.38 -7.22
N ILE A 131 -1.65 -2.72 -6.10
CA ILE A 131 -2.73 -3.12 -5.18
C ILE A 131 -4.09 -3.02 -5.87
N ILE A 132 -4.36 -1.91 -6.57
CA ILE A 132 -5.61 -1.74 -7.34
C ILE A 132 -5.72 -2.81 -8.43
N TYR A 133 -4.65 -3.03 -9.19
CA TYR A 133 -4.60 -4.07 -10.21
C TYR A 133 -4.86 -5.47 -9.62
N PHE A 134 -4.28 -5.76 -8.45
CA PHE A 134 -4.53 -7.00 -7.73
C PHE A 134 -6.01 -7.15 -7.32
N PHE A 135 -6.63 -6.10 -6.78
CA PHE A 135 -8.06 -6.09 -6.47
C PHE A 135 -8.94 -6.25 -7.72
N MET A 136 -8.59 -5.60 -8.83
CA MET A 136 -9.30 -5.76 -10.11
C MET A 136 -9.20 -7.21 -10.62
N ARG A 137 -8.04 -7.84 -10.48
CA ARG A 137 -7.83 -9.25 -10.84
C ARG A 137 -8.63 -10.20 -9.94
N GLN A 138 -8.82 -9.86 -8.66
CA GLN A 138 -9.60 -10.67 -7.73
C GLN A 138 -11.12 -10.52 -7.93
N THR A 139 -11.60 -9.33 -8.29
CA THR A 139 -13.03 -9.04 -8.44
C THR A 139 -13.64 -9.54 -9.75
N GLN A 140 -12.84 -9.78 -10.80
CA GLN A 140 -13.33 -10.38 -12.06
C GLN A 140 -13.95 -11.78 -11.91
N GLY A 141 -13.61 -12.54 -10.85
CA GLY A 141 -14.26 -13.82 -10.55
C GLY A 141 -15.59 -13.71 -9.80
N SER A 142 -15.89 -12.56 -9.19
CA SER A 142 -17.04 -12.33 -8.29
C SER A 142 -18.14 -11.46 -8.92
N SER A 143 -17.88 -10.85 -10.09
CA SER A 143 -18.85 -10.03 -10.84
C SER A 143 -20.16 -10.78 -11.17
N ASN A 144 -20.10 -12.11 -11.32
CA ASN A 144 -21.26 -12.92 -11.64
C ASN A 144 -22.23 -13.11 -10.46
N GLN A 145 -21.79 -12.82 -9.23
CA GLN A 145 -22.62 -13.01 -8.02
C GLN A 145 -23.47 -11.77 -7.70
N ALA A 146 -22.97 -10.57 -8.00
CA ALA A 146 -23.75 -9.33 -7.87
C ALA A 146 -24.89 -9.27 -8.90
N MET A 147 -24.66 -9.74 -10.13
CA MET A 147 -25.72 -9.87 -11.16
C MET A 147 -26.75 -10.97 -10.84
N ALA A 148 -26.41 -11.92 -9.95
CA ALA A 148 -27.31 -12.98 -9.52
C ALA A 148 -28.21 -12.57 -8.34
N PHE A 149 -27.98 -11.42 -7.71
CA PHE A 149 -28.77 -10.95 -6.57
C PHE A 149 -30.21 -10.53 -6.97
N GLY A 150 -30.45 -10.26 -8.25
CA GLY A 150 -31.78 -10.00 -8.81
C GLY A 150 -32.46 -11.20 -9.47
N LYS A 151 -31.78 -12.36 -9.58
CA LYS A 151 -32.34 -13.55 -10.24
C LYS A 151 -32.87 -14.52 -9.18
N SER A 152 -34.16 -14.85 -9.30
CA SER A 152 -34.80 -15.86 -8.45
C SER A 152 -34.00 -17.17 -8.49
N ARG A 153 -33.63 -17.69 -7.32
CA ARG A 153 -33.01 -19.02 -7.15
C ARG A 153 -34.04 -20.16 -7.21
N ALA A 154 -35.27 -19.88 -7.65
CA ALA A 154 -36.29 -20.90 -7.81
C ALA A 154 -35.81 -21.96 -8.79
N ARG A 155 -35.72 -23.20 -8.31
CA ARG A 155 -35.57 -24.37 -9.19
C ARG A 155 -36.92 -24.56 -9.87
N MET A 156 -37.00 -24.38 -11.19
CA MET A 156 -38.20 -24.76 -11.92
C MET A 156 -38.32 -26.28 -11.85
N PHE A 157 -39.32 -26.73 -11.10
CA PHE A 157 -39.70 -28.13 -11.11
C PHE A 157 -40.52 -28.35 -12.38
N ASN A 158 -39.99 -29.12 -13.34
CA ASN A 158 -40.76 -29.49 -14.53
C ASN A 158 -41.83 -30.49 -14.09
N SER A 159 -43.09 -30.09 -14.18
CA SER A 159 -44.27 -30.84 -13.73
C SER A 159 -44.54 -32.15 -14.47
N ASP A 160 -43.66 -32.58 -15.37
CA ASP A 160 -43.99 -33.66 -16.30
C ASP A 160 -44.18 -35.01 -15.60
N LYS A 161 -43.52 -35.31 -14.47
CA LYS A 161 -43.80 -36.49 -13.62
C LYS A 161 -43.34 -36.29 -12.16
N PRO A 162 -44.23 -36.35 -11.15
CA PRO A 162 -43.79 -36.47 -9.77
C PRO A 162 -43.08 -37.81 -9.58
N THR A 163 -41.88 -37.79 -9.01
CA THR A 163 -41.04 -39.00 -8.82
C THR A 163 -41.31 -39.69 -7.48
N VAL A 164 -42.09 -39.09 -6.58
CA VAL A 164 -42.29 -39.56 -5.18
C VAL A 164 -43.78 -39.51 -4.83
N THR A 165 -44.26 -40.57 -4.16
CA THR A 165 -45.64 -40.72 -3.67
C THR A 165 -45.68 -40.82 -2.15
N PHE A 166 -46.88 -40.81 -1.54
CA PHE A 166 -47.03 -41.01 -0.09
C PHE A 166 -46.56 -42.39 0.38
N ASP A 167 -46.52 -43.38 -0.51
CA ASP A 167 -46.06 -44.73 -0.20
C ASP A 167 -44.53 -44.77 0.02
N ASP A 168 -43.80 -43.83 -0.59
CA ASP A 168 -42.34 -43.73 -0.50
C ASP A 168 -41.85 -43.02 0.78
N VAL A 169 -42.78 -42.52 1.62
CA VAL A 169 -42.46 -41.81 2.87
C VAL A 169 -42.66 -42.75 4.06
N ALA A 170 -41.63 -43.04 4.84
CA ALA A 170 -41.78 -43.85 6.05
C ALA A 170 -42.20 -42.98 7.25
N GLY A 171 -43.15 -43.46 8.07
CA GLY A 171 -43.61 -42.77 9.30
C GLY A 171 -44.63 -41.64 9.07
N SER A 172 -44.90 -40.87 10.13
CA SER A 172 -45.80 -39.69 10.13
C SER A 172 -47.20 -39.94 9.59
N HIS A 173 -47.94 -40.87 10.21
CA HIS A 173 -49.26 -41.27 9.75
C HIS A 173 -50.27 -40.11 9.78
N GLU A 174 -50.23 -39.32 10.85
CA GLU A 174 -51.11 -38.18 11.09
C GLU A 174 -50.90 -37.09 10.01
N ALA A 175 -49.64 -36.75 9.72
CA ALA A 175 -49.32 -35.76 8.70
C ALA A 175 -49.68 -36.22 7.28
N LYS A 176 -49.59 -37.52 6.99
CA LYS A 176 -50.04 -38.07 5.70
C LYS A 176 -51.56 -37.98 5.55
N GLU A 177 -52.31 -38.20 6.62
CA GLU A 177 -53.78 -38.10 6.61
C GLU A 177 -54.22 -36.64 6.39
N GLU A 178 -53.61 -35.69 7.10
CA GLU A 178 -53.88 -34.26 6.91
C GLU A 178 -53.52 -33.79 5.49
N LEU A 179 -52.37 -34.20 4.96
CA LEU A 179 -51.96 -33.84 3.60
C LEU A 179 -52.77 -34.58 2.52
N ALA A 180 -53.32 -35.75 2.81
CA ALA A 180 -54.20 -36.46 1.89
C ALA A 180 -55.50 -35.67 1.62
N GLU A 181 -56.03 -34.96 2.62
CA GLU A 181 -57.15 -34.04 2.43
C GLU A 181 -56.80 -32.90 1.47
N VAL A 182 -55.61 -32.30 1.62
CA VAL A 182 -55.11 -31.24 0.73
C VAL A 182 -54.96 -31.77 -0.70
N VAL A 183 -54.45 -32.99 -0.88
CA VAL A 183 -54.34 -33.63 -2.20
C VAL A 183 -55.73 -33.91 -2.78
N LEU A 184 -56.67 -34.42 -1.98
CA LEU A 184 -58.05 -34.65 -2.41
C LEU A 184 -58.74 -33.34 -2.83
N PHE A 185 -58.48 -32.26 -2.09
CA PHE A 185 -58.94 -30.92 -2.43
C PHE A 185 -58.36 -30.43 -3.77
N LEU A 186 -57.05 -30.61 -4.02
CA LEU A 186 -56.42 -30.24 -5.28
C LEU A 186 -56.95 -31.06 -6.48
N ARG A 187 -57.42 -32.29 -6.24
CA ARG A 187 -58.01 -33.17 -7.26
C ARG A 187 -59.47 -32.82 -7.55
N GLU A 188 -60.27 -32.51 -6.53
CA GLU A 188 -61.71 -32.27 -6.62
C GLU A 188 -62.13 -30.95 -5.94
N PRO A 189 -61.64 -29.78 -6.37
CA PRO A 189 -61.84 -28.52 -5.65
C PRO A 189 -63.31 -28.10 -5.56
N GLU A 190 -64.10 -28.40 -6.59
CA GLU A 190 -65.52 -28.04 -6.67
C GLU A 190 -66.34 -28.67 -5.54
N ARG A 191 -66.03 -29.92 -5.16
CA ARG A 191 -66.72 -30.63 -4.10
C ARG A 191 -66.60 -29.88 -2.78
N PHE A 192 -65.40 -29.42 -2.43
CA PHE A 192 -65.14 -28.72 -1.16
C PHE A 192 -65.69 -27.30 -1.15
N ILE A 193 -65.68 -26.59 -2.29
CA ILE A 193 -66.28 -25.27 -2.42
C ILE A 193 -67.81 -25.34 -2.22
N ASN A 194 -68.46 -26.40 -2.72
CA ASN A 194 -69.90 -26.61 -2.54
C ASN A 194 -70.28 -26.86 -1.07
N PHE A 195 -69.39 -27.45 -0.26
CA PHE A 195 -69.56 -27.58 1.18
C PHE A 195 -69.18 -26.30 1.97
N GLY A 196 -68.77 -25.23 1.28
CA GLY A 196 -68.38 -23.96 1.88
C GLY A 196 -66.98 -23.96 2.51
N ALA A 197 -66.16 -24.97 2.23
CA ALA A 197 -64.80 -25.05 2.76
C ALA A 197 -63.88 -24.01 2.09
N ARG A 198 -62.97 -23.44 2.89
CA ARG A 198 -62.09 -22.35 2.45
C ARG A 198 -60.75 -22.92 1.95
N ILE A 199 -60.30 -22.42 0.80
CA ILE A 199 -59.06 -22.88 0.16
C ILE A 199 -57.84 -22.56 1.05
N PRO A 200 -57.03 -23.57 1.46
CA PRO A 200 -55.77 -23.32 2.15
C PRO A 200 -54.78 -22.66 1.19
N LYS A 201 -54.12 -21.59 1.63
CA LYS A 201 -53.14 -20.83 0.82
C LYS A 201 -51.68 -21.22 1.11
N GLY A 202 -51.48 -22.16 2.02
CA GLY A 202 -50.19 -22.71 2.44
C GLY A 202 -50.40 -23.67 3.60
N VAL A 203 -49.57 -24.71 3.65
CA VAL A 203 -49.45 -25.71 4.73
C VAL A 203 -47.98 -25.88 5.06
#